data_AF-A0A8T5MZN5-F1
#
_entry.id   AF-A0A8T5MZN5-F1
#
_cell.length_a   1.000
_cell.length_b   1.000
_cell.length_c   1.000
_cell.angle_alpha   90.00
_cell.angle_beta   90.00
_cell.angle_gamma   90.00
#
_symmetry.space_group_name_H-M   'P 1'
#
loop_
_entity.id
_entity.type
_entity.pdbx_description
1 polymer ?
#
loop_
_entity_poly.entity_id
_entity_poly.type
_entity_poly.pdbx_seq_one_letter_code
_entity_poly.pdbx_strand_id
1 'polypeptide(L)'
;MRTKKVKDKAFTLQKNLKIKKRAKLMRKESLTTYLFIFILIGGALGLLYFLDTKMTGFAFYEQTSQIDFDEGTYENTEYNGNGIILSENNLIGAYTSKIFDAGNEATWNSLSSSENTPNIKYFYATDNDKDLWRSSDAEFWTETNNVYFDSETYGITSTDNGLFIVTK
;
A
#
# COMPACT_ATOMS: atom_id res chain seq x y z
N MET A 1 -83.76 32.25 10.17
CA MET A 1 -82.32 32.45 10.53
C MET A 1 -81.61 31.17 11.00
N ARG A 2 -82.28 30.27 11.75
CA ARG A 2 -81.67 29.04 12.33
C ARG A 2 -81.16 28.02 11.28
N THR A 3 -81.83 27.92 10.12
CA THR A 3 -81.51 26.95 9.06
C THR A 3 -80.19 27.22 8.32
N LYS A 4 -79.81 28.50 8.15
CA LYS A 4 -78.55 28.88 7.47
C LYS A 4 -77.32 28.44 8.29
N LYS A 5 -77.35 28.68 9.60
CA LYS A 5 -76.26 28.32 10.54
C LYS A 5 -76.00 26.81 10.61
N VAL A 6 -77.02 25.98 10.38
CA VAL A 6 -76.89 24.51 10.34
C VAL A 6 -76.20 24.06 9.05
N LYS A 7 -76.58 24.65 7.90
CA LYS A 7 -75.97 24.33 6.60
C LYS A 7 -74.49 24.71 6.55
N ASP A 8 -74.12 25.87 7.09
CA ASP A 8 -72.73 26.34 7.10
C ASP A 8 -71.81 25.44 7.95
N LYS A 9 -72.31 24.96 9.11
CA LYS A 9 -71.60 23.99 9.95
C LYS A 9 -71.42 22.65 9.25
N ALA A 10 -72.47 22.13 8.61
CA ALA A 10 -72.40 20.87 7.89
C ALA A 10 -71.40 20.95 6.72
N PHE A 11 -71.39 22.05 5.97
CA PHE A 11 -70.43 22.29 4.90
C PHE A 11 -68.98 22.34 5.41
N THR A 12 -68.75 23.06 6.51
CA THR A 12 -67.42 23.15 7.15
C THR A 12 -66.92 21.78 7.62
N LEU A 13 -67.82 20.96 8.20
CA LEU A 13 -67.48 19.63 8.70
C LEU A 13 -67.13 18.65 7.57
N GLN A 14 -67.88 18.67 6.46
CA GLN A 14 -67.59 17.91 5.24
C GLN A 14 -66.25 18.32 4.62
N LYS A 15 -65.96 19.62 4.54
CA LYS A 15 -64.67 20.13 4.05
C LYS A 15 -63.51 19.62 4.90
N ASN A 16 -63.63 19.69 6.22
CA ASN A 16 -62.60 19.22 7.16
C ASN A 16 -62.38 17.70 7.08
N LEU A 17 -63.44 16.92 6.92
CA LEU A 17 -63.34 15.47 6.70
C LEU A 17 -62.59 15.15 5.39
N LYS A 18 -62.90 15.85 4.29
CA LYS A 18 -62.21 15.67 3.01
C LYS A 18 -60.73 16.03 3.11
N ILE A 19 -60.38 17.12 3.82
CA ILE A 19 -58.99 17.52 4.07
C ILE A 19 -58.26 16.45 4.89
N LYS A 20 -58.84 15.99 6.01
CA LYS A 20 -58.23 14.93 6.85
C LYS A 20 -58.03 13.62 6.07
N LYS A 21 -59.00 13.23 5.23
CA LYS A 21 -58.89 12.03 4.38
C LYS A 21 -57.77 12.17 3.36
N ARG A 22 -57.64 13.33 2.70
CA ARG A 22 -56.54 13.61 1.76
C ARG A 22 -55.18 13.63 2.48
N ALA A 23 -55.07 14.29 3.63
CA ALA A 23 -53.83 14.29 4.41
C ALA A 23 -53.42 12.88 4.85
N LYS A 24 -54.37 12.04 5.26
CA LYS A 24 -54.11 10.63 5.60
C LYS A 24 -53.67 9.81 4.39
N LEU A 25 -54.25 10.07 3.21
CA LEU A 25 -53.87 9.42 1.96
C LEU A 25 -52.45 9.82 1.55
N MET A 26 -52.13 11.13 1.54
CA MET A 26 -50.79 11.62 1.18
C MET A 26 -49.71 11.08 2.12
N ARG A 27 -50.01 10.93 3.42
CA ARG A 27 -49.08 10.30 4.38
C ARG A 27 -48.78 8.84 4.03
N LYS A 28 -49.76 8.08 3.55
CA LYS A 28 -49.56 6.68 3.14
C LYS A 28 -48.72 6.59 1.88
N GLU A 29 -49.06 7.36 0.85
CA GLU A 29 -48.31 7.37 -0.42
C GLU A 29 -46.85 7.77 -0.19
N SER A 30 -46.62 8.84 0.59
CA SER A 30 -45.28 9.29 0.97
C SER A 30 -44.48 8.20 1.72
N LEU A 31 -45.09 7.51 2.69
CA LEU A 31 -44.43 6.42 3.42
C LEU A 31 -44.00 5.28 2.46
N THR A 32 -44.88 4.93 1.53
CA THR A 32 -44.64 3.86 0.56
C THR A 32 -43.47 4.23 -0.37
N THR A 33 -43.44 5.48 -0.83
CA THR A 33 -42.33 5.99 -1.68
C THR A 33 -41.00 5.99 -0.93
N TYR A 34 -40.96 6.46 0.33
CA TYR A 34 -39.71 6.47 1.10
C TYR A 34 -39.20 5.06 1.39
N LEU A 35 -40.09 4.11 1.71
CA LEU A 35 -39.71 2.71 1.91
C LEU A 35 -39.09 2.12 0.63
N PHE A 36 -39.68 2.40 -0.53
CA PHE A 36 -39.17 1.92 -1.82
C PHE A 36 -37.79 2.49 -2.14
N ILE A 37 -37.59 3.80 -1.94
CA ILE A 37 -36.28 4.45 -2.13
C ILE A 37 -35.24 3.86 -1.19
N PHE A 38 -35.60 3.62 0.08
CA PHE A 38 -34.70 3.02 1.05
C PHE A 38 -34.26 1.60 0.64
N ILE A 39 -35.19 0.78 0.14
CA ILE A 39 -34.89 -0.56 -0.39
C ILE A 39 -33.98 -0.47 -1.62
N LEU A 40 -34.22 0.48 -2.53
CA LEU A 40 -33.38 0.67 -3.71
C LEU A 40 -31.94 1.05 -3.34
N ILE A 41 -31.77 2.01 -2.44
CA ILE A 41 -30.44 2.45 -1.98
C ILE A 41 -29.76 1.31 -1.22
N GLY A 42 -30.47 0.65 -0.30
CA GLY A 42 -29.94 -0.49 0.45
C GLY A 42 -29.54 -1.66 -0.46
N GLY A 43 -30.35 -1.96 -1.47
CA GLY A 43 -30.06 -2.98 -2.48
C GLY A 43 -28.85 -2.63 -3.34
N ALA A 44 -28.73 -1.37 -3.78
CA ALA A 44 -27.56 -0.91 -4.53
C ALA A 44 -26.27 -0.98 -3.68
N LEU A 45 -26.32 -0.54 -2.42
CA LEU A 45 -25.18 -0.64 -1.50
C LEU A 45 -24.82 -2.10 -1.19
N GLY A 46 -25.82 -2.96 -0.99
CA GLY A 46 -25.62 -4.39 -0.80
C GLY A 46 -24.98 -5.06 -2.02
N LEU A 47 -25.45 -4.73 -3.23
CA LEU A 47 -24.86 -5.20 -4.47
C LEU A 47 -23.38 -4.76 -4.60
N LEU A 48 -23.09 -3.48 -4.32
CA LEU A 48 -21.72 -2.96 -4.34
C LEU A 48 -20.82 -3.69 -3.33
N TYR A 49 -21.35 -4.01 -2.14
CA TYR A 49 -20.63 -4.79 -1.15
C TYR A 49 -20.32 -6.22 -1.64
N PHE A 50 -21.27 -6.88 -2.30
CA PHE A 50 -21.09 -8.25 -2.80
C PHE A 50 -20.18 -8.36 -4.03
N LEU A 51 -20.06 -7.31 -4.83
CA LEU A 51 -19.24 -7.34 -6.04
C LEU A 51 -17.73 -7.22 -5.77
N ASP A 52 -17.31 -7.04 -4.51
CA ASP A 52 -15.92 -6.74 -4.10
C ASP A 52 -15.26 -5.63 -4.93
N THR A 53 -16.09 -4.78 -5.54
CA THR A 53 -15.64 -3.63 -6.29
C THR A 53 -15.24 -2.59 -5.26
N LYS A 54 -13.94 -2.40 -5.09
CA LYS A 54 -13.38 -1.23 -4.43
C LYS A 54 -13.86 -0.01 -5.23
N MET A 55 -14.99 0.58 -4.85
CA MET A 55 -15.51 1.83 -5.41
C MET A 55 -14.66 2.99 -4.90
N THR A 56 -13.39 2.99 -5.26
CA THR A 56 -12.62 4.22 -5.33
C THR A 56 -13.10 4.90 -6.60
N GLY A 57 -13.41 6.20 -6.57
CA GLY A 57 -13.66 7.00 -7.79
C GLY A 57 -12.42 7.15 -8.69
N PHE A 58 -11.47 6.24 -8.55
CA PHE A 58 -10.16 6.13 -9.16
C PHE A 58 -10.00 4.68 -9.57
N ALA A 59 -9.61 4.44 -10.82
CA ALA A 59 -9.19 3.12 -11.24
C ALA A 59 -7.87 2.79 -10.54
N PHE A 60 -7.88 1.75 -9.70
CA PHE A 60 -6.67 1.23 -9.07
C PHE A 60 -6.07 0.18 -10.02
N TYR A 61 -4.95 0.52 -10.65
CA TYR A 61 -4.17 -0.43 -11.44
C TYR A 61 -3.02 -0.91 -10.58
N GLU A 62 -2.96 -2.22 -10.35
CA GLU A 62 -1.85 -2.86 -9.66
C GLU A 62 -1.01 -3.58 -10.72
N GLN A 63 0.30 -3.29 -10.78
CA GLN A 63 1.25 -4.05 -11.60
C GLN A 63 2.03 -4.96 -10.66
N THR A 64 1.68 -6.24 -10.64
CA THR A 64 2.29 -7.21 -9.71
C THR A 64 2.91 -8.41 -10.40
N SER A 65 2.74 -8.52 -11.71
CA SER A 65 3.18 -9.66 -12.49
C SER A 65 4.13 -9.26 -13.61
N GLN A 66 4.99 -10.20 -14.03
CA GLN A 66 5.86 -10.07 -15.20
C GLN A 66 5.10 -9.56 -16.42
N ILE A 67 3.88 -10.07 -16.65
CA ILE A 67 3.03 -9.70 -17.79
C ILE A 67 2.72 -8.20 -17.79
N ASP A 68 2.56 -7.58 -16.61
CA ASP A 68 2.27 -6.15 -16.50
C ASP A 68 3.49 -5.28 -16.89
N PHE A 69 4.70 -5.81 -16.67
CA PHE A 69 5.96 -5.12 -16.93
C PHE A 69 6.52 -5.42 -18.33
N ASP A 70 6.27 -6.62 -18.88
CA ASP A 70 6.61 -7.05 -20.25
C ASP A 70 6.04 -6.12 -21.32
N GLU A 71 4.98 -5.42 -20.95
CA GLU A 71 4.33 -4.45 -21.81
C GLU A 71 5.07 -3.11 -21.91
N GLY A 72 6.00 -2.81 -21.00
CA GLY A 72 6.82 -1.59 -20.99
C GLY A 72 8.05 -1.64 -21.91
N THR A 73 8.75 -0.52 -21.99
CA THR A 73 10.03 -0.39 -22.72
C THR A 73 11.18 -0.34 -21.74
N TYR A 74 12.18 -1.19 -21.96
CA TYR A 74 13.37 -1.30 -21.13
C TYR A 74 14.60 -0.77 -21.87
N GLU A 75 15.39 0.05 -21.20
CA GLU A 75 16.71 0.49 -21.63
C GLU A 75 17.71 0.25 -20.49
N ASN A 76 18.61 -0.73 -20.66
CA ASN A 76 19.57 -1.14 -19.62
C ASN A 76 18.90 -1.52 -18.27
N THR A 77 17.66 -1.98 -18.32
CA THR A 77 16.89 -2.44 -17.17
C THR A 77 16.17 -3.74 -17.50
N GLU A 78 15.76 -4.48 -16.48
CA GLU A 78 14.91 -5.68 -16.60
C GLU A 78 14.02 -5.84 -15.37
N TYR A 79 12.92 -6.59 -15.49
CA TYR A 79 12.10 -6.97 -14.34
C TYR A 79 12.54 -8.34 -13.81
N ASN A 80 12.76 -8.45 -12.49
CA ASN A 80 13.30 -9.66 -11.85
C ASN A 80 12.27 -10.49 -11.07
N GLY A 81 10.98 -10.23 -11.26
CA GLY A 81 9.90 -10.86 -10.47
C GLY A 81 9.46 -10.06 -9.24
N ASN A 82 10.30 -9.15 -8.74
CA ASN A 82 9.96 -8.29 -7.59
C ASN A 82 10.02 -6.79 -7.93
N GLY A 83 10.77 -6.39 -8.97
CA GLY A 83 10.89 -5.00 -9.38
C GLY A 83 11.76 -4.82 -10.61
N ILE A 84 11.92 -3.56 -11.02
CA ILE A 84 12.82 -3.15 -12.11
C ILE A 84 14.23 -2.97 -11.56
N ILE A 85 15.20 -3.64 -12.18
CA ILE A 85 16.62 -3.56 -11.85
C ILE A 85 17.43 -3.13 -13.06
N LEU A 86 18.66 -2.68 -12.85
CA LEU A 86 19.62 -2.46 -13.93
C LEU A 86 20.05 -3.82 -14.49
N SER A 87 20.11 -3.93 -15.82
CA SER A 87 20.60 -5.14 -16.46
C SER A 87 22.13 -5.18 -16.39
N GLU A 88 22.69 -6.34 -16.04
CA GLU A 88 24.14 -6.60 -16.04
C GLU A 88 24.97 -5.58 -15.23
N ASN A 89 26.01 -4.99 -15.83
CA ASN A 89 26.94 -4.04 -15.21
C ASN A 89 26.59 -2.58 -15.51
N ASN A 90 25.36 -2.31 -15.96
CA ASN A 90 24.95 -0.94 -16.24
C ASN A 90 24.83 -0.15 -14.93
N LEU A 91 25.29 1.11 -14.95
CA LEU A 91 25.17 2.04 -13.81
C LEU A 91 23.95 2.97 -13.96
N ILE A 92 23.35 2.99 -15.16
CA ILE A 92 22.24 3.86 -15.53
C ILE A 92 21.34 3.08 -16.50
N GLY A 93 20.04 3.25 -16.33
CA GLY A 93 19.03 2.67 -17.22
C GLY A 93 17.70 3.39 -17.05
N ALA A 94 16.78 3.11 -17.97
CA ALA A 94 15.44 3.66 -17.98
C ALA A 94 14.42 2.54 -18.19
N TYR A 95 13.26 2.67 -17.54
CA TYR A 95 12.10 1.85 -17.78
C TYR A 95 10.88 2.75 -18.00
N THR A 96 10.14 2.51 -19.08
CA THR A 96 8.90 3.22 -19.39
C THR A 96 7.74 2.23 -19.34
N SER A 97 6.87 2.34 -18.32
CA SER A 97 5.65 1.52 -18.23
C SER A 97 4.69 1.85 -19.37
N LYS A 98 4.00 0.84 -19.91
CA LYS A 98 2.88 1.04 -20.84
C LYS A 98 1.60 1.51 -20.15
N ILE A 99 1.46 1.22 -18.86
CA ILE A 99 0.29 1.60 -18.05
C ILE A 99 0.71 2.70 -17.09
N PHE A 100 0.64 3.96 -17.51
CA PHE A 100 -0.52 4.81 -17.24
C PHE A 100 -0.21 6.23 -17.69
N ASP A 101 -1.09 6.71 -18.56
CA ASP A 101 -1.54 8.08 -18.45
C ASP A 101 -3.06 8.16 -18.70
N ALA A 102 -3.82 8.62 -17.70
CA ALA A 102 -5.13 9.26 -17.87
C ALA A 102 -5.04 10.71 -18.40
N GLY A 103 -4.37 10.92 -19.54
CA GLY A 103 -4.22 12.20 -20.26
C GLY A 103 -3.20 13.26 -19.77
N ASN A 104 -2.45 13.06 -18.68
CA ASN A 104 -1.23 13.76 -18.26
C ASN A 104 0.07 12.91 -18.17
N GLU A 105 1.13 13.34 -18.88
CA GLU A 105 2.48 12.80 -18.73
C GLU A 105 2.95 12.81 -17.25
N ALA A 106 3.29 11.65 -16.70
CA ALA A 106 3.92 11.54 -15.38
C ALA A 106 5.44 11.45 -15.54
N THR A 107 6.16 12.50 -15.12
CA THR A 107 7.62 12.53 -15.14
C THR A 107 8.18 12.07 -13.80
N TRP A 108 8.77 10.87 -13.76
CA TRP A 108 9.53 10.39 -12.60
C TRP A 108 10.92 11.00 -12.62
N ASN A 109 11.08 12.16 -11.98
CA ASN A 109 12.32 12.93 -12.05
C ASN A 109 13.48 12.34 -11.25
N SER A 110 13.23 11.43 -10.31
CA SER A 110 14.30 10.79 -9.53
C SER A 110 13.83 9.53 -8.80
N LEU A 111 14.50 8.42 -9.07
CA LEU A 111 14.56 7.25 -8.19
C LEU A 111 15.92 7.29 -7.50
N SER A 112 15.96 7.30 -6.17
CA SER A 112 17.21 7.17 -5.42
C SER A 112 17.15 5.92 -4.54
N SER A 113 18.09 5.00 -4.75
CA SER A 113 18.43 3.97 -3.76
C SER A 113 19.58 4.48 -2.90
N SER A 114 19.51 4.22 -1.59
CA SER A 114 20.63 4.41 -0.69
C SER A 114 21.03 3.04 -0.18
N GLU A 115 22.14 2.51 -0.67
CA GLU A 115 22.72 1.29 -0.11
C GLU A 115 23.68 1.68 1.00
N ASN A 116 23.40 1.18 2.21
CA ASN A 116 24.34 1.27 3.31
C ASN A 116 25.16 -0.02 3.35
N THR A 117 26.10 -0.17 2.42
CA THR A 117 27.12 -1.21 2.54
C THR A 117 28.10 -0.80 3.64
N PRO A 118 28.20 -1.55 4.75
CA PRO A 118 29.19 -1.24 5.77
C PRO A 118 30.59 -1.27 5.14
N ASN A 119 31.39 -0.23 5.39
CA ASN A 119 32.77 -0.19 4.94
C ASN A 119 33.60 -1.19 5.78
N ILE A 120 33.69 -2.42 5.31
CA ILE A 120 34.53 -3.45 5.92
C ILE A 120 35.97 -3.15 5.52
N LYS A 121 36.71 -2.53 6.45
CA LYS A 121 38.11 -2.15 6.22
C LYS A 121 39.05 -3.36 6.19
N TYR A 122 38.71 -4.42 6.93
CA TYR A 122 39.55 -5.61 7.06
C TYR A 122 38.71 -6.88 7.21
N PHE A 123 39.24 -7.96 6.66
CA PHE A 123 38.85 -9.34 6.95
C PHE A 123 39.73 -9.89 8.06
N TYR A 124 39.15 -10.74 8.91
CA TYR A 124 39.86 -11.43 9.98
C TYR A 124 39.62 -12.94 9.85
N ALA A 125 40.67 -13.73 10.07
CA ALA A 125 40.61 -15.18 10.08
C ALA A 125 41.48 -15.73 11.21
N THR A 126 41.15 -16.92 11.71
CA THR A 126 41.95 -17.66 12.69
C THR A 126 42.37 -18.99 12.09
N ASP A 127 43.58 -19.44 12.37
CA ASP A 127 44.01 -20.80 12.02
C ASP A 127 43.94 -21.77 13.22
N ASN A 128 44.36 -23.02 12.97
CA ASN A 128 44.35 -24.07 13.98
C ASN A 128 45.39 -23.86 15.09
N ASP A 129 46.42 -23.05 14.84
CA ASP A 129 47.49 -22.74 15.78
C ASP A 129 47.15 -21.54 16.67
N LYS A 130 45.93 -20.99 16.49
CA LYS A 130 45.36 -19.84 17.19
C LYS A 130 45.98 -18.50 16.78
N ASP A 131 46.55 -18.41 15.59
CA ASP A 131 47.04 -17.14 15.08
C ASP A 131 45.90 -16.32 14.47
N LEU A 132 45.97 -15.01 14.67
CA LEU A 132 44.99 -14.07 14.11
C LEU A 132 45.55 -13.43 12.85
N TRP A 133 44.88 -13.66 11.73
CA TRP A 133 45.24 -13.14 10.43
C TRP A 133 44.31 -12.00 10.04
N ARG A 134 44.87 -10.94 9.46
CA ARG A 134 44.13 -9.78 8.94
C ARG A 134 44.45 -9.56 7.47
N SER A 135 43.45 -9.24 6.66
CA SER A 135 43.61 -8.88 5.25
C SER A 135 42.77 -7.65 4.88
N SER A 136 43.24 -6.83 3.95
CA SER A 136 42.46 -5.74 3.35
C SER A 136 41.77 -6.12 2.03
N ASP A 137 42.12 -7.27 1.45
CA ASP A 137 41.69 -7.71 0.11
C ASP A 137 41.23 -9.17 0.06
N ALA A 138 41.28 -9.89 1.19
CA ALA A 138 41.05 -11.33 1.34
C ALA A 138 42.04 -12.24 0.57
N GLU A 139 43.04 -11.67 -0.12
CA GLU A 139 44.06 -12.42 -0.86
C GLU A 139 45.38 -12.49 -0.07
N PHE A 140 45.80 -11.35 0.49
CA PHE A 140 47.04 -11.24 1.24
C PHE A 140 46.75 -11.08 2.73
N TRP A 141 47.26 -12.03 3.51
CA TRP A 141 47.02 -12.10 4.94
C TRP A 141 48.29 -11.75 5.69
N THR A 142 48.16 -10.88 6.68
CA THR A 142 49.23 -10.54 7.61
C THR A 142 48.81 -10.97 9.00
N GLU A 143 49.65 -11.77 9.65
CA GLU A 143 49.48 -12.15 11.04
C GLU A 143 49.50 -10.89 11.92
N THR A 144 48.51 -10.76 12.80
CA THR A 144 48.28 -9.57 13.63
C THR A 144 48.52 -9.80 15.12
N ASN A 145 48.88 -11.02 15.54
CA ASN A 145 49.09 -11.31 16.95
C ASN A 145 50.54 -11.61 17.33
N ASN A 146 50.89 -11.15 18.53
CA ASN A 146 51.88 -11.80 19.40
C ASN A 146 51.34 -11.84 20.85
N VAL A 147 50.02 -11.92 21.01
CA VAL A 147 49.37 -11.97 22.33
C VAL A 147 48.78 -13.37 22.51
N TYR A 148 49.39 -14.14 23.40
CA TYR A 148 48.99 -15.50 23.75
C TYR A 148 47.51 -15.53 24.17
N PHE A 149 46.71 -16.29 23.43
CA PHE A 149 45.35 -16.64 23.83
C PHE A 149 45.39 -17.73 24.92
N ASP A 150 44.87 -17.43 26.11
CA ASP A 150 44.59 -18.46 27.11
C ASP A 150 43.31 -19.23 26.78
N SER A 151 43.08 -20.34 27.48
CA SER A 151 42.21 -21.43 27.04
C SER A 151 40.70 -21.16 27.10
N GLU A 152 40.24 -19.99 27.55
CA GLU A 152 38.85 -19.84 28.00
C GLU A 152 38.03 -18.73 27.33
N THR A 153 38.61 -17.78 26.59
CA THR A 153 37.80 -16.78 25.86
C THR A 153 38.54 -16.20 24.64
N TYR A 154 37.91 -16.26 23.46
CA TYR A 154 38.40 -15.61 22.25
C TYR A 154 37.54 -14.38 21.95
N GLY A 155 38.03 -13.19 22.30
CA GLY A 155 37.33 -11.93 22.04
C GLY A 155 38.28 -10.92 21.43
N ILE A 156 37.98 -10.45 20.22
CA ILE A 156 38.63 -9.27 19.64
C ILE A 156 37.65 -8.12 19.84
N THR A 157 37.99 -7.20 20.74
CA THR A 157 37.27 -5.95 20.88
C THR A 157 37.96 -4.92 19.98
N SER A 158 37.28 -4.48 18.92
CA SER A 158 37.64 -3.25 18.23
C SER A 158 36.91 -2.11 18.90
N THR A 159 37.63 -1.06 19.34
CA THR A 159 37.02 0.09 20.02
C THR A 159 36.07 0.88 19.12
N ASP A 160 36.18 0.70 17.79
CA ASP A 160 35.64 1.69 16.88
C ASP A 160 34.50 1.20 15.99
N ASN A 161 34.28 -0.10 15.73
CA ASN A 161 33.23 -0.52 14.76
C ASN A 161 32.72 -1.98 14.86
N GLY A 162 32.62 -2.54 16.07
CA GLY A 162 31.90 -3.80 16.28
C GLY A 162 32.75 -4.89 16.92
N LEU A 163 32.12 -5.58 17.84
CA LEU A 163 32.66 -6.71 18.58
C LEU A 163 32.56 -7.97 17.72
N PHE A 164 33.68 -8.56 17.33
CA PHE A 164 33.69 -9.90 16.73
C PHE A 164 34.04 -10.89 17.85
N ILE A 165 33.02 -11.60 18.34
CA ILE A 165 33.22 -12.73 19.24
C ILE A 165 33.33 -13.98 18.37
N VAL A 166 34.51 -14.59 18.31
CA VAL A 166 34.67 -15.94 17.76
C VAL A 166 34.57 -16.88 18.95
N THR A 167 33.36 -17.22 19.41
CA THR A 167 33.24 -18.33 20.36
C THR A 167 33.42 -19.64 19.61
N LYS A 168 33.83 -20.68 20.33
CA LYS A 168 33.66 -22.05 19.84
C LYS A 168 32.18 -22.35 19.55
#